data_AF-M0BS80-F1
#
_entry.id   AF-M0BS80-F1
#
_cell.length_a   1.000
_cell.length_b   1.000
_cell.length_c   1.000
_cell.angle_alpha   90.00
_cell.angle_beta   90.00
_cell.angle_gamma   90.00
#
_symmetry.space_group_name_H-M   'P 1'
#
loop_
_entity.id
_entity.type
_entity.pdbx_description
1 polymer ?
#
loop_
_entity_poly.entity_id
_entity_poly.type
_entity_poly.pdbx_seq_one_letter_code
_entity_poly.pdbx_strand_id
1 'polypeptide(L)'
;MPEYVLKPSVVKDCFWRLVEAPIHRLFSGYLCLQQQTGIEGQTNELSFPYNAFFDTYFEVQDGDKPYLVPFTQAKNPSDSTLWNNKNVSGTYAPSSIRMSSPLMQVATLEKEGYHSEWGLNEDHWKLARLHLCDGEQIPIESLAAYLFRDFSFETDEPSAYTLVSAFAEEFHYDIGGSAFAHLYETGDSNITAESFEHYD
;
A
#
# COMPACT_ATOMS: atom_id res chain seq x y z
N MET A 1 -25.55 3.47 -9.53
CA MET A 1 -25.51 2.38 -8.54
C MET A 1 -25.46 3.02 -7.17
N PRO A 2 -25.88 2.34 -6.09
CA PRO A 2 -25.78 2.93 -4.76
C PRO A 2 -24.31 3.18 -4.39
N GLU A 3 -24.06 4.23 -3.60
CA GLU A 3 -22.73 4.67 -3.21
C GLU A 3 -22.46 4.30 -1.75
N TYR A 4 -21.29 3.71 -1.48
CA TYR A 4 -20.92 3.22 -0.16
C TYR A 4 -19.55 3.69 0.28
N VAL A 5 -19.43 4.07 1.56
CA VAL A 5 -18.15 4.43 2.20
C VAL A 5 -17.90 3.51 3.39
N LEU A 6 -16.63 3.15 3.65
CA LEU A 6 -16.27 2.32 4.79
C LEU A 6 -16.51 3.03 6.12
N LYS A 7 -17.06 2.31 7.11
CA LYS A 7 -17.22 2.84 8.46
C LYS A 7 -15.86 3.10 9.12
N PRO A 8 -15.66 4.25 9.80
CA PRO A 8 -14.39 4.57 10.46
C PRO A 8 -13.92 3.51 11.47
N SER A 9 -14.83 2.82 12.15
CA SER A 9 -14.47 1.74 13.09
C SER A 9 -13.83 0.55 12.37
N VAL A 10 -14.31 0.21 11.17
CA VAL A 10 -13.78 -0.90 10.36
C VAL A 10 -12.38 -0.55 9.85
N VAL A 11 -12.21 0.68 9.36
CA VAL A 11 -10.89 1.20 8.93
C VAL A 11 -9.89 1.15 10.08
N LYS A 12 -10.32 1.54 11.29
CA LYS A 12 -9.46 1.50 12.49
C LYS A 12 -9.01 0.08 12.85
N ASP A 13 -9.91 -0.90 12.79
CA ASP A 13 -9.56 -2.29 13.07
C ASP A 13 -8.57 -2.84 12.03
N CYS A 14 -8.79 -2.52 10.76
CA CYS A 14 -7.88 -2.89 9.66
C CYS A 14 -6.51 -2.22 9.82
N PHE A 15 -6.48 -0.94 10.20
CA PHE A 15 -5.25 -0.20 10.49
C PHE A 15 -4.42 -0.90 11.56
N TRP A 16 -5.01 -1.26 12.70
CA TRP A 16 -4.25 -1.92 13.77
C TRP A 16 -3.79 -3.32 13.39
N ARG A 17 -4.55 -4.07 12.59
CA ARG A 17 -4.10 -5.34 12.02
C ARG A 17 -2.84 -5.16 11.15
N LEU A 18 -2.80 -4.11 10.33
CA LEU A 18 -1.62 -3.81 9.52
C LEU A 18 -0.41 -3.39 10.37
N VAL A 19 -0.63 -2.65 11.46
CA VAL A 19 0.41 -2.26 12.42
C VAL A 19 1.02 -3.46 13.15
N GLU A 20 0.22 -4.50 13.40
CA GLU A 20 0.66 -5.75 14.02
C GLU A 20 1.37 -6.70 13.05
N ALA A 21 1.14 -6.55 11.74
CA ALA A 21 1.79 -7.33 10.71
C ALA A 21 3.27 -6.90 10.51
N PRO A 22 4.20 -7.83 10.22
CA PRO A 22 5.63 -7.53 10.08
C PRO A 22 5.98 -6.85 8.74
N ILE A 23 5.27 -5.76 8.41
CA ILE A 23 5.41 -5.05 7.13
C ILE A 23 6.38 -3.89 7.30
N HIS A 24 7.51 -3.93 6.60
CA HIS A 24 8.49 -2.87 6.61
C HIS A 24 7.93 -1.58 5.99
N ARG A 25 8.26 -0.42 6.58
CA ARG A 25 7.78 0.90 6.15
C ARG A 25 7.91 1.20 4.65
N LEU A 26 8.96 0.66 4.01
CA LEU A 26 9.24 0.87 2.59
C LEU A 26 8.30 0.07 1.67
N PHE A 27 7.41 -0.75 2.23
CA PHE A 27 6.35 -1.40 1.48
C PHE A 27 5.43 -0.39 0.77
N SER A 28 5.20 0.78 1.37
CA SER A 28 4.50 1.89 0.71
C SER A 28 5.20 2.34 -0.59
N GLY A 29 6.53 2.30 -0.62
CA GLY A 29 7.29 2.58 -1.84
C GLY A 29 7.13 1.47 -2.89
N TYR A 30 7.13 0.21 -2.47
CA TYR A 30 6.85 -0.92 -3.37
C TYR A 30 5.44 -0.84 -3.98
N LEU A 31 4.42 -0.49 -3.20
CA LEU A 31 3.05 -0.30 -3.70
C LEU A 31 2.98 0.78 -4.78
N CYS A 32 3.71 1.89 -4.61
CA CYS A 32 3.77 2.94 -5.63
C CYS A 32 4.40 2.43 -6.93
N LEU A 33 5.55 1.75 -6.85
CA LEU A 33 6.18 1.17 -8.04
C LEU A 33 5.27 0.13 -8.72
N GLN A 34 4.60 -0.70 -7.94
CA GLN A 34 3.63 -1.68 -8.45
C GLN A 34 2.51 -0.99 -9.23
N GLN A 35 1.90 0.07 -8.68
CA GLN A 35 0.87 0.84 -9.37
C GLN A 35 1.40 1.41 -10.70
N GLN A 36 2.61 1.98 -10.68
CA GLN A 36 3.22 2.52 -11.89
C GLN A 36 3.46 1.45 -12.97
N THR A 37 3.68 0.18 -12.60
CA THR A 37 3.89 -0.85 -13.62
C THR A 37 2.70 -1.04 -14.55
N GLY A 38 1.48 -0.91 -14.05
CA GLY A 38 0.30 -1.03 -14.91
C GLY A 38 -0.12 0.28 -15.56
N ILE A 39 0.17 1.43 -14.95
CA ILE A 39 -0.02 2.75 -15.59
C ILE A 39 0.91 2.89 -16.80
N GLU A 40 2.18 2.53 -16.64
CA GLU A 40 3.21 2.67 -17.67
C GLU A 40 3.29 1.43 -18.59
N GLY A 41 2.70 0.30 -18.18
CA GLY A 41 2.67 -0.94 -18.96
C GLY A 41 4.01 -1.67 -19.04
N GLN A 42 4.93 -1.38 -18.13
CA GLN A 42 6.29 -1.93 -18.07
C GLN A 42 6.77 -2.07 -16.62
N THR A 43 7.88 -2.77 -16.39
CA THR A 43 8.43 -2.98 -15.03
C THR A 43 9.76 -2.24 -14.82
N ASN A 44 10.21 -1.47 -15.79
CA ASN A 44 11.44 -0.68 -15.80
C ASN A 44 11.15 0.76 -16.22
N GLU A 45 12.16 1.62 -16.10
CA GLU A 45 12.07 3.06 -16.38
C GLU A 45 10.90 3.76 -15.66
N LEU A 46 10.45 3.20 -14.52
CA LEU A 46 9.28 3.64 -13.79
C LEU A 46 9.53 4.99 -13.16
N SER A 47 8.58 5.90 -13.37
CA SER A 47 8.51 7.12 -12.58
C SER A 47 8.15 6.80 -11.12
N PHE A 48 8.50 7.69 -10.19
CA PHE A 48 8.15 7.50 -8.79
C PHE A 48 7.46 8.75 -8.22
N PRO A 49 6.14 8.87 -8.36
CA PRO A 49 5.37 10.05 -7.95
C PRO A 49 5.04 10.04 -6.44
N TYR A 50 6.06 10.04 -5.58
CA TYR A 50 5.90 9.88 -4.11
C TYR A 50 4.82 10.76 -3.48
N ASN A 51 4.85 12.06 -3.76
CA ASN A 51 3.93 13.00 -3.09
C ASN A 51 2.48 12.68 -3.49
N ALA A 52 2.20 12.56 -4.79
CA ALA A 52 0.85 12.23 -5.26
C ALA A 52 0.36 10.90 -4.68
N PHE A 53 1.21 9.86 -4.68
CA PHE A 53 0.84 8.57 -4.11
C PHE A 53 0.54 8.63 -2.60
N PHE A 54 1.37 9.34 -1.83
CA PHE A 54 1.16 9.48 -0.39
C PHE A 54 -0.02 10.37 -0.05
N ASP A 55 -0.23 11.45 -0.80
CA ASP A 55 -1.39 12.33 -0.71
C ASP A 55 -2.68 11.53 -0.95
N THR A 56 -2.70 10.64 -1.96
CA THR A 56 -3.87 9.83 -2.27
C THR A 56 -4.20 8.78 -1.20
N TYR A 57 -3.21 8.03 -0.69
CA TYR A 57 -3.50 6.84 0.12
C TYR A 57 -3.17 6.95 1.61
N PHE A 58 -2.27 7.85 2.01
CA PHE A 58 -1.77 7.90 3.39
C PHE A 58 -2.05 9.23 4.08
N GLU A 59 -2.48 10.26 3.35
CA GLU A 59 -2.80 11.56 3.93
C GLU A 59 -4.01 11.48 4.86
N VAL A 60 -3.83 11.98 6.08
CA VAL A 60 -4.89 12.30 7.01
C VAL A 60 -4.81 13.82 7.19
N GLN A 61 -5.92 14.51 6.92
CA GLN A 61 -5.97 15.97 6.98
C GLN A 61 -5.58 16.48 8.38
N ASP A 62 -5.00 17.68 8.41
CA ASP A 62 -4.61 18.43 9.60
C ASP A 62 -3.39 17.88 10.38
N GLY A 63 -2.20 18.45 10.12
CA GLY A 63 -0.99 18.24 10.93
C GLY A 63 0.33 18.51 10.20
N ASP A 64 1.43 18.63 10.96
CA ASP A 64 2.80 18.79 10.40
C ASP A 64 3.34 17.49 9.77
N LYS A 65 2.77 16.35 10.19
CA LYS A 65 3.05 15.01 9.69
C LYS A 65 1.75 14.44 9.14
N PRO A 66 1.44 14.65 7.86
CA PRO A 66 0.12 14.36 7.33
C PRO A 66 -0.06 12.87 7.00
N TYR A 67 1.01 12.09 6.87
CA TYR A 67 0.90 10.72 6.38
C TYR A 67 0.91 9.72 7.53
N LEU A 68 -0.21 9.02 7.70
CA LEU A 68 -0.31 7.88 8.61
C LEU A 68 0.05 6.61 7.83
N VAL A 69 1.07 5.87 8.26
CA VAL A 69 1.55 4.67 7.55
C VAL A 69 1.54 3.48 8.53
N PRO A 70 0.69 2.46 8.33
CA PRO A 70 0.55 1.35 9.26
C PRO A 70 1.66 0.30 9.14
N PHE A 71 2.74 0.58 8.41
CA PHE A 71 3.80 -0.39 8.14
C PHE A 71 4.97 -0.17 9.07
N THR A 72 5.21 -1.13 9.96
CA THR A 72 6.33 -1.13 10.88
C THR A 72 6.77 -2.54 11.23
N GLN A 73 8.06 -2.70 11.53
CA GLN A 73 8.63 -3.94 12.09
C GLN A 73 8.97 -3.78 13.59
N ALA A 74 8.63 -2.64 14.19
CA ALA A 74 8.86 -2.40 15.61
C ALA A 74 7.87 -3.21 16.45
N LYS A 75 8.37 -3.89 17.48
CA LYS A 75 7.52 -4.48 18.51
C LYS A 75 6.98 -3.37 19.41
N ASN A 76 5.67 -3.16 19.41
CA ASN A 76 4.96 -2.06 20.12
C ASN A 76 5.37 -0.67 19.60
N PRO A 77 5.02 -0.31 18.36
CA PRO A 77 5.29 1.01 17.81
C PRO A 77 4.55 2.08 18.63
N SER A 78 5.22 3.19 18.95
CA SER A 78 4.51 4.35 19.49
C SER A 78 3.78 5.09 18.36
N ASP A 79 2.65 5.71 18.65
CA ASP A 79 1.86 6.47 17.66
C ASP A 79 2.71 7.38 16.78
N SER A 80 3.66 8.11 17.38
CA SER A 80 4.56 9.04 16.68
C SER A 80 5.44 8.41 15.59
N THR A 81 5.66 7.09 15.65
CA THR A 81 6.45 6.34 14.67
C THR A 81 5.64 5.90 13.45
N LEU A 82 4.31 5.91 13.56
CA LEU A 82 3.38 5.62 12.47
C LEU A 82 3.12 6.84 11.59
N TRP A 83 3.50 8.04 12.05
CA TRP A 83 3.34 9.29 11.32
C TRP A 83 4.61 9.70 10.58
N ASN A 84 4.50 9.83 9.26
CA ASN A 84 5.53 10.35 8.37
C ASN A 84 5.36 11.86 8.13
N ASN A 85 6.50 12.54 7.96
CA ASN A 85 6.50 13.97 7.62
C ASN A 85 6.06 14.21 6.17
N LYS A 86 5.73 15.46 5.83
CA LYS A 86 5.35 15.82 4.45
C LYS A 86 6.46 15.57 3.42
N ASN A 87 7.72 15.55 3.84
CA ASN A 87 8.87 15.37 2.93
C ASN A 87 9.21 13.87 2.73
N VAL A 88 8.23 13.09 2.28
CA VAL A 88 8.40 11.64 2.05
C VAL A 88 9.35 11.38 0.88
N SER A 89 9.32 12.22 -0.15
CA SER A 89 10.27 12.14 -1.28
C SER A 89 11.72 12.06 -0.81
N GLY A 90 12.08 12.78 0.26
CA GLY A 90 13.40 12.71 0.87
C GLY A 90 13.76 11.37 1.51
N THR A 91 12.80 10.56 1.94
CA THR A 91 13.04 9.20 2.49
C THR A 91 13.49 8.23 1.41
N TYR A 92 12.96 8.41 0.21
CA TYR A 92 13.15 7.47 -0.88
C TYR A 92 14.01 8.03 -2.02
N ALA A 93 14.45 9.28 -1.92
CA ALA A 93 15.45 9.84 -2.82
C ALA A 93 16.68 8.91 -2.88
N PRO A 94 17.29 8.74 -4.07
CA PRO A 94 18.49 7.91 -4.24
C PRO A 94 19.59 8.18 -3.22
N SER A 95 19.80 9.46 -2.86
CA SER A 95 20.79 9.89 -1.88
C SER A 95 20.50 9.42 -0.44
N SER A 96 19.25 9.07 -0.15
CA SER A 96 18.76 8.71 1.19
C SER A 96 18.55 7.22 1.35
N ILE A 97 18.24 6.50 0.26
CA ILE A 97 18.08 5.06 0.29
C ILE A 97 19.44 4.38 0.28
N ARG A 98 19.73 3.60 1.33
CA ARG A 98 20.98 2.83 1.38
C ARG A 98 20.86 1.65 0.43
N MET A 99 21.94 1.28 -0.25
CA MET A 99 21.98 0.06 -1.07
C MET A 99 21.58 -1.21 -0.30
N SER A 100 21.79 -1.22 1.02
CA SER A 100 21.37 -2.32 1.91
C SER A 100 19.90 -2.23 2.35
N SER A 101 19.12 -1.29 1.83
CA SER A 101 17.71 -1.12 2.14
C SER A 101 16.89 -2.32 1.62
N PRO A 102 15.88 -2.80 2.37
CA PRO A 102 14.97 -3.81 1.89
C PRO A 102 14.35 -3.52 0.52
N LEU A 103 14.00 -2.27 0.23
CA LEU A 103 13.42 -1.90 -1.07
C LEU A 103 14.41 -2.11 -2.23
N MET A 104 15.71 -1.91 -2.00
CA MET A 104 16.75 -2.15 -3.00
C MET A 104 16.98 -3.64 -3.29
N GLN A 105 16.40 -4.54 -2.49
CA GLN A 105 16.35 -5.98 -2.82
C GLN A 105 15.21 -6.29 -3.79
N VAL A 106 14.19 -5.44 -3.85
CA VAL A 106 12.95 -5.66 -4.63
C VAL A 106 12.94 -4.84 -5.92
N ALA A 107 13.59 -3.68 -5.89
CA ALA A 107 13.67 -2.74 -6.99
C ALA A 107 15.12 -2.29 -7.22
N THR A 108 15.43 -1.94 -8.47
CA THR A 108 16.69 -1.37 -8.90
C THR A 108 16.50 0.09 -9.27
N LEU A 109 17.44 0.93 -8.87
CA LEU A 109 17.50 2.31 -9.32
C LEU A 109 18.28 2.35 -10.64
N GLU A 110 17.60 2.69 -11.73
CA GLU A 110 18.16 2.65 -13.07
C GLU A 110 18.80 3.99 -13.47
N LYS A 111 18.17 5.09 -13.06
CA LYS A 111 18.73 6.45 -13.23
C LYS A 111 18.64 7.24 -11.93
N GLU A 112 19.74 7.90 -11.58
CA GLU A 112 19.83 8.84 -10.47
C GLU A 112 19.58 10.28 -10.93
N GLY A 113 18.82 11.05 -10.15
CA GLY A 113 18.63 12.49 -10.40
C GLY A 113 17.24 12.99 -10.06
N TYR A 114 16.90 14.18 -10.56
CA TYR A 114 15.58 14.81 -10.37
C TYR A 114 14.42 14.00 -10.99
N HIS A 115 14.74 13.18 -11.99
CA HIS A 115 13.84 12.20 -12.60
C HIS A 115 14.41 10.79 -12.38
N SER A 116 14.44 10.36 -11.12
CA SER A 116 14.90 9.00 -10.82
C SER A 116 13.97 7.98 -11.46
N GLU A 117 14.56 7.02 -12.17
CA GLU A 117 13.83 5.92 -12.80
C GLU A 117 14.13 4.63 -12.05
N TRP A 118 13.10 3.83 -11.85
CA TRP A 118 13.15 2.60 -11.08
C TRP A 118 12.72 1.41 -11.93
N GLY A 119 13.28 0.24 -11.63
CA GLY A 119 12.80 -1.02 -12.15
C GLY A 119 12.43 -1.96 -11.01
N LEU A 120 11.32 -2.69 -11.15
CA LEU A 120 11.04 -3.84 -10.30
C LEU A 120 11.84 -5.03 -10.81
N ASN A 121 12.52 -5.72 -9.88
CA ASN A 121 13.29 -6.91 -10.21
C ASN A 121 12.36 -8.05 -10.67
N GLU A 122 12.90 -9.03 -11.38
CA GLU A 122 12.18 -10.27 -11.68
C GLU A 122 11.67 -10.92 -10.40
N ASP A 123 10.44 -11.47 -10.42
CA ASP A 123 9.77 -12.02 -9.24
C ASP A 123 9.66 -11.04 -8.05
N HIS A 124 9.56 -9.72 -8.30
CA HIS A 124 9.51 -8.68 -7.27
C HIS A 124 8.48 -8.95 -6.16
N TRP A 125 7.35 -9.60 -6.45
CA TRP A 125 6.36 -9.94 -5.41
C TRP A 125 6.89 -10.97 -4.39
N LYS A 126 7.74 -11.91 -4.82
CA LYS A 126 8.42 -12.86 -3.91
C LYS A 126 9.48 -12.15 -3.08
N LEU A 127 10.23 -11.24 -3.72
CA LEU A 127 11.25 -10.43 -3.05
C LEU A 127 10.61 -9.46 -2.05
N ALA A 128 9.46 -8.87 -2.39
CA ALA A 128 8.69 -8.01 -1.50
C ALA A 128 8.24 -8.79 -0.26
N ARG A 129 7.62 -9.96 -0.46
CA ARG A 129 7.26 -10.84 0.66
C ARG A 129 8.45 -11.16 1.55
N LEU A 130 9.58 -11.55 0.96
CA LEU A 130 10.78 -11.94 1.70
C LEU A 130 11.43 -10.78 2.47
N HIS A 131 11.62 -9.63 1.82
CA HIS A 131 12.45 -8.55 2.34
C HIS A 131 11.64 -7.42 2.99
N LEU A 132 10.39 -7.20 2.57
CA LEU A 132 9.52 -6.16 3.10
C LEU A 132 8.47 -6.71 4.06
N CYS A 133 8.22 -8.02 4.10
CA CYS A 133 7.17 -8.61 4.94
C CYS A 133 7.67 -9.78 5.81
N ASP A 134 8.99 -9.90 6.00
CA ASP A 134 9.64 -10.98 6.76
C ASP A 134 9.20 -12.42 6.34
N GLY A 135 8.80 -12.60 5.08
CA GLY A 135 8.33 -13.87 4.55
C GLY A 135 6.83 -14.14 4.77
N GLU A 136 6.10 -13.25 5.42
CA GLU A 136 4.67 -13.36 5.67
C GLU A 136 3.83 -12.75 4.54
N GLN A 137 2.62 -13.26 4.36
CA GLN A 137 1.65 -12.66 3.44
C GLN A 137 1.02 -11.41 4.07
N ILE A 138 0.56 -10.50 3.21
CA ILE A 138 -0.07 -9.26 3.66
C ILE A 138 -1.59 -9.45 3.71
N PRO A 139 -2.26 -9.06 4.81
CA PRO A 139 -3.71 -9.10 4.94
C PRO A 139 -4.37 -8.10 3.97
N ILE A 140 -4.87 -8.59 2.83
CA ILE A 140 -5.26 -7.72 1.72
C ILE A 140 -6.58 -7.00 1.94
N GLU A 141 -7.52 -7.61 2.66
CA GLU A 141 -8.80 -6.96 2.94
C GLU A 141 -8.57 -5.76 3.86
N SER A 142 -7.70 -5.92 4.87
CA SER A 142 -7.29 -4.82 5.74
C SER A 142 -6.48 -3.76 5.01
N LEU A 143 -5.55 -4.16 4.13
CA LEU A 143 -4.77 -3.21 3.32
C LEU A 143 -5.68 -2.37 2.42
N ALA A 144 -6.56 -3.02 1.66
CA ALA A 144 -7.49 -2.33 0.76
C ALA A 144 -8.45 -1.41 1.55
N ALA A 145 -8.99 -1.88 2.68
CA ALA A 145 -9.85 -1.07 3.54
C ALA A 145 -9.16 0.19 4.07
N TYR A 146 -7.87 0.08 4.40
CA TYR A 146 -7.10 1.23 4.88
C TYR A 146 -6.77 2.23 3.77
N LEU A 147 -6.29 1.75 2.62
CA LEU A 147 -5.90 2.62 1.50
C LEU A 147 -7.09 3.36 0.92
N PHE A 148 -8.26 2.73 0.86
CA PHE A 148 -9.48 3.30 0.30
C PHE A 148 -10.46 3.87 1.33
N ARG A 149 -10.00 4.14 2.55
CA ARG A 149 -10.87 4.64 3.65
C ARG A 149 -11.64 5.93 3.31
N ASP A 150 -11.07 6.76 2.43
CA ASP A 150 -11.60 8.08 2.05
C ASP A 150 -12.27 8.03 0.65
N PHE A 151 -12.47 6.84 0.10
CA PHE A 151 -13.11 6.62 -1.20
C PHE A 151 -14.53 6.08 -1.02
N SER A 152 -15.35 6.33 -2.04
CA SER A 152 -16.65 5.70 -2.19
C SER A 152 -16.63 4.60 -3.25
N PHE A 153 -17.55 3.66 -3.11
CA PHE A 153 -17.69 2.51 -4.00
C PHE A 153 -19.10 2.47 -4.57
N GLU A 154 -19.20 2.55 -5.89
CA GLU A 154 -20.44 2.31 -6.61
C GLU A 154 -20.63 0.80 -6.84
N THR A 155 -21.51 0.17 -6.06
CA THR A 155 -21.77 -1.28 -6.13
C THR A 155 -23.12 -1.62 -5.52
N ASP A 156 -23.77 -2.71 -5.96
CA ASP A 156 -25.02 -3.16 -5.36
C ASP A 156 -24.80 -3.96 -4.05
N GLU A 157 -23.63 -4.61 -3.92
CA GLU A 157 -23.31 -5.50 -2.78
C GLU A 157 -21.88 -5.21 -2.27
N PRO A 158 -21.68 -4.19 -1.42
CA PRO A 158 -20.37 -3.87 -0.87
C PRO A 158 -19.87 -4.97 0.07
N SER A 159 -18.61 -5.36 -0.08
CA SER A 159 -18.00 -6.46 0.68
C SER A 159 -16.47 -6.34 0.71
N ALA A 160 -15.80 -7.25 1.44
CA ALA A 160 -14.35 -7.42 1.34
C ALA A 160 -13.89 -7.61 -0.12
N TYR A 161 -14.64 -8.39 -0.90
CA TYR A 161 -14.34 -8.64 -2.31
C TYR A 161 -14.38 -7.35 -3.15
N THR A 162 -15.29 -6.43 -2.87
CA THR A 162 -15.34 -5.11 -3.53
C THR A 162 -14.03 -4.34 -3.33
N LEU A 163 -13.54 -4.29 -2.10
CA LEU A 163 -12.28 -3.60 -1.76
C LEU A 163 -11.07 -4.27 -2.41
N VAL A 164 -10.99 -5.60 -2.32
CA VAL A 164 -9.89 -6.37 -2.91
C VAL A 164 -9.89 -6.26 -4.44
N SER A 165 -11.08 -6.20 -5.05
CA SER A 165 -11.21 -6.00 -6.50
C SER A 165 -10.75 -4.63 -6.93
N ALA A 166 -11.17 -3.57 -6.22
CA ALA A 166 -10.68 -2.22 -6.46
C ALA A 166 -9.15 -2.13 -6.26
N PHE A 167 -8.60 -2.81 -5.26
CA PHE A 167 -7.15 -2.85 -5.05
C PHE A 167 -6.45 -3.55 -6.22
N ALA A 168 -6.96 -4.70 -6.66
CA ALA A 168 -6.36 -5.44 -7.76
C ALA A 168 -6.40 -4.65 -9.06
N GLU A 169 -7.49 -3.93 -9.34
CA GLU A 169 -7.59 -3.02 -10.48
C GLU A 169 -6.60 -1.87 -10.37
N GLU A 170 -6.60 -1.15 -9.24
CA GLU A 170 -5.76 0.03 -9.02
C GLU A 170 -4.26 -0.28 -9.04
N PHE A 171 -3.85 -1.42 -8.46
CA PHE A 171 -2.46 -1.86 -8.39
C PHE A 171 -2.10 -2.90 -9.46
N HIS A 172 -2.98 -3.09 -10.44
CA HIS A 172 -2.78 -3.94 -11.61
C HIS A 172 -2.35 -5.37 -11.28
N TYR A 173 -3.00 -5.97 -10.30
CA TYR A 173 -2.89 -7.39 -9.99
C TYR A 173 -4.02 -8.19 -10.66
N ASP A 174 -3.70 -9.42 -11.07
CA ASP A 174 -4.69 -10.42 -11.43
C ASP A 174 -5.12 -11.19 -10.17
N ILE A 175 -6.40 -11.15 -9.82
CA ILE A 175 -6.95 -11.87 -8.66
C ILE A 175 -6.93 -13.37 -8.98
N GLY A 176 -6.09 -14.09 -8.26
CA GLY A 176 -5.79 -15.51 -8.53
C GLY A 176 -4.52 -15.73 -9.33
N GLY A 177 -3.89 -14.65 -9.83
CA GLY A 177 -2.55 -14.68 -10.39
C GLY A 177 -1.49 -15.04 -9.34
N SER A 178 -0.37 -15.58 -9.80
CA SER A 178 0.72 -16.06 -8.94
C SER A 178 1.32 -14.95 -8.06
N ALA A 179 1.43 -13.73 -8.59
CA ALA A 179 1.94 -12.58 -7.84
C ALA A 179 1.03 -12.23 -6.67
N PHE A 180 -0.27 -12.09 -6.94
CA PHE A 180 -1.26 -11.75 -5.92
C PHE A 180 -1.33 -12.84 -4.84
N ALA A 181 -1.51 -14.10 -5.26
CA ALA A 181 -1.64 -15.23 -4.33
C ALA A 181 -0.37 -15.51 -3.51
N HIS A 182 0.81 -15.07 -3.97
CA HIS A 182 2.05 -15.26 -3.23
C HIS A 182 2.28 -14.17 -2.18
N LEU A 183 1.92 -12.92 -2.48
CA LEU A 183 2.19 -11.76 -1.64
C LEU A 183 1.06 -11.46 -0.64
N TYR A 184 -0.18 -11.74 -1.02
CA TYR A 184 -1.36 -11.36 -0.26
C TYR A 184 -2.11 -12.58 0.27
N GLU A 185 -2.72 -12.44 1.45
CA GLU A 185 -3.68 -13.38 2.00
C GLU A 185 -5.07 -12.74 2.08
N THR A 186 -6.10 -13.54 1.83
CA THR A 186 -7.52 -13.16 1.94
C THR A 186 -8.15 -13.81 3.17
N GLY A 187 -9.31 -13.31 3.62
CA GLY A 187 -10.01 -13.82 4.80
C GLY A 187 -9.45 -13.27 6.11
N ASP A 188 -8.70 -12.16 6.05
CA ASP A 188 -8.13 -11.49 7.23
C ASP A 188 -9.14 -10.59 7.95
N SER A 189 -10.31 -10.32 7.34
CA SER A 189 -11.34 -9.44 7.89
C SER A 189 -12.72 -10.10 7.92
N ASN A 190 -13.68 -9.43 8.59
CA ASN A 190 -15.10 -9.76 8.54
C ASN A 190 -15.89 -8.65 7.82
N ILE A 191 -15.29 -8.02 6.80
CA ILE A 191 -15.92 -6.91 6.06
C ILE A 191 -17.10 -7.44 5.24
N THR A 192 -18.29 -6.97 5.58
CA THR A 192 -19.55 -7.31 4.90
C THR A 192 -20.28 -6.01 4.52
N ALA A 193 -21.47 -6.10 3.93
CA ALA A 193 -22.26 -4.91 3.60
C ALA A 193 -22.55 -4.02 4.84
N GLU A 194 -22.66 -4.61 6.03
CA GLU A 194 -22.86 -3.85 7.28
C GLU A 194 -21.63 -3.01 7.69
N SER A 195 -20.47 -3.27 7.09
CA SER A 195 -19.24 -2.51 7.31
C SER A 195 -19.22 -1.16 6.60
N PHE A 196 -20.23 -0.87 5.77
CA PHE A 196 -20.31 0.35 4.96
C PHE A 196 -21.47 1.25 5.40
N GLU A 197 -21.35 2.53 5.12
CA GLU A 197 -22.42 3.54 5.18
C GLU A 197 -22.91 3.80 3.76
N HIS A 198 -24.23 3.79 3.58
CA HIS A 198 -24.89 4.07 2.30
C HIS A 198 -25.12 5.57 2.13
N TYR A 199 -24.77 6.10 0.97
CA TYR A 199 -25.04 7.46 0.55
C TYR A 199 -26.00 7.43 -0.65
N ASP A 200 -27.05 8.25 -0.57
CA ASP A 200 -28.08 8.43 -1.61
C ASP A 200 -27.67 9.48 -2.65
#